data_AF-A0A9P0FA47-F1
#
_entry.id   AF-A0A9P0FA47-F1
#
_cell.length_a   1.000
_cell.length_b   1.000
_cell.length_c   1.000
_cell.angle_alpha   90.00
_cell.angle_beta   90.00
_cell.angle_gamma   90.00
#
_symmetry.space_group_name_H-M   'P 1'
#
loop_
_entity.id
_entity.type
_entity.pdbx_description
1 polymer ?
#
loop_
_entity_poly.entity_id
_entity_poly.type
_entity_poly.pdbx_seq_one_letter_code
_entity_poly.pdbx_strand_id
1 'polypeptide(L)'
;MQRQKRDTTWDVAKGPGGTNVQLGQEGTIWAKGNHEIIGGGHASKNFNPNGPLVGGGSIGYHHIPSDTNIKASATHVPSWGTQADIKASRTLWAPDRNTKLEAFGGASQSFTKWGNTRPDANVGLQFTHNFGG
;
A
#
# COMPACT_ATOMS: atom_id res chain seq x y z
N MET A 1 -17.85 -20.98 0.90
CA MET A 1 -16.49 -20.40 1.04
C MET A 1 -16.01 -20.03 -0.34
N GLN A 2 -15.84 -18.75 -0.64
CA GLN A 2 -15.39 -18.27 -1.94
C GLN A 2 -13.85 -18.28 -1.97
N ARG A 3 -13.28 -18.79 -3.06
CA ARG A 3 -11.83 -18.99 -3.21
C ARG A 3 -11.12 -17.62 -3.21
N GLN A 4 -10.17 -17.43 -2.29
CA GLN A 4 -9.34 -16.21 -2.18
C GLN A 4 -8.56 -16.00 -3.49
N LYS A 5 -8.72 -14.85 -4.14
CA LYS A 5 -7.88 -14.45 -5.28
C LYS A 5 -6.51 -14.06 -4.73
N ARG A 6 -5.46 -14.78 -5.16
CA ARG A 6 -4.07 -14.54 -4.78
C ARG A 6 -3.31 -14.15 -6.05
N ASP A 7 -2.80 -12.93 -6.06
CA ASP A 7 -2.00 -12.40 -7.15
C ASP A 7 -0.54 -12.32 -6.64
N THR A 8 0.27 -13.32 -7.02
CA THR A 8 1.71 -13.37 -6.72
C THR A 8 2.48 -12.77 -7.88
N THR A 9 3.36 -11.82 -7.60
CA THR A 9 4.21 -11.14 -8.57
C THR A 9 5.69 -11.39 -8.27
N TRP A 10 6.49 -11.51 -9.31
CA TRP A 10 7.94 -11.58 -9.20
C TRP A 10 8.56 -10.83 -10.38
N ASP A 11 9.64 -10.12 -10.12
CA ASP A 11 10.37 -9.36 -11.13
C ASP A 11 11.87 -9.38 -10.87
N VAL A 12 12.65 -9.34 -11.95
CA VAL A 12 14.11 -9.24 -11.91
C VAL A 12 14.55 -8.13 -12.86
N ALA A 13 14.75 -6.94 -12.31
CA ALA A 13 15.24 -5.79 -13.06
C ALA A 13 16.77 -5.80 -13.11
N LYS A 14 17.35 -5.72 -14.32
CA LYS A 14 18.78 -5.53 -14.56
C LYS A 14 19.00 -4.19 -15.25
N GLY A 15 19.91 -3.37 -14.73
CA GLY A 15 20.24 -2.07 -15.33
C GLY A 15 21.64 -1.58 -14.96
N PRO A 16 22.01 -0.34 -15.34
CA PRO A 16 23.31 0.26 -15.02
C PRO A 16 23.58 0.35 -13.50
N GLY A 17 22.52 0.35 -12.68
CA GLY A 17 22.57 0.27 -11.22
C GLY A 17 22.57 -1.15 -10.64
N GLY A 18 22.76 -2.17 -11.50
CA GLY A 18 22.88 -3.60 -11.22
C GLY A 18 21.56 -4.39 -11.15
N THR A 19 21.50 -5.45 -10.33
CA THR A 19 20.41 -6.46 -10.35
C THR A 19 19.53 -6.35 -9.12
N ASN A 20 18.25 -6.04 -9.33
CA ASN A 20 17.22 -5.99 -8.30
C ASN A 20 16.23 -7.14 -8.51
N VAL A 21 15.98 -7.90 -7.44
CA VAL A 21 14.96 -8.96 -7.42
C VAL A 21 13.83 -8.52 -6.50
N GLN A 22 12.59 -8.61 -6.98
CA GLN A 22 11.40 -8.28 -6.21
C GLN A 22 10.42 -9.46 -6.23
N LEU A 23 9.80 -9.70 -5.08
CA LEU A 23 8.76 -10.68 -4.87
C LEU A 23 7.61 -9.99 -4.15
N GLY A 24 6.39 -10.20 -4.62
CA GLY A 24 5.18 -9.62 -4.04
C GLY A 24 4.05 -10.63 -4.03
N GLN A 25 3.17 -10.49 -3.06
CA GLN A 25 1.90 -11.19 -3.05
C GLN A 25 0.85 -10.24 -2.50
N GLU A 26 -0.26 -10.09 -3.20
CA GLU A 26 -1.45 -9.40 -2.68
C GLU A 26 -2.68 -10.26 -2.94
N GLY A 27 -3.69 -10.16 -2.09
CA GLY A 27 -4.94 -10.85 -2.32
C GLY A 27 -5.99 -10.58 -1.26
N THR A 28 -7.23 -10.90 -1.61
CA THR A 28 -8.37 -10.82 -0.69
C THR A 28 -8.26 -11.92 0.35
N ILE A 29 -8.02 -11.56 1.60
CA ILE A 29 -8.03 -12.49 2.74
C ILE A 29 -9.47 -12.88 3.06
N TRP A 30 -10.38 -11.92 3.01
CA TRP A 30 -11.78 -12.13 3.33
C TRP A 30 -12.67 -11.20 2.51
N ALA A 31 -13.80 -11.71 2.03
CA ALA A 31 -14.83 -10.91 1.39
C ALA A 31 -16.19 -11.42 1.83
N LYS A 32 -17.09 -10.51 2.19
CA LYS A 32 -18.50 -10.82 2.48
C LYS A 32 -19.39 -9.63 2.13
N GLY A 33 -20.30 -9.85 1.19
CA GLY A 33 -21.18 -8.80 0.70
C GLY A 33 -20.37 -7.66 0.10
N ASN A 34 -20.52 -6.47 0.68
CA ASN A 34 -19.91 -5.23 0.22
C ASN A 34 -18.55 -4.91 0.88
N HIS A 35 -17.99 -5.85 1.64
CA HIS A 35 -16.80 -5.66 2.44
C HIS A 35 -15.69 -6.61 2.01
N GLU A 36 -14.49 -6.07 1.85
CA GLU A 36 -13.29 -6.83 1.54
C GLU A 36 -12.16 -6.51 2.53
N ILE A 37 -11.41 -7.52 2.91
CA ILE A 37 -10.13 -7.41 3.60
C ILE A 37 -9.07 -7.93 2.65
N ILE A 38 -8.13 -7.07 2.31
CA ILE A 38 -7.04 -7.34 1.39
C ILE A 38 -5.75 -7.38 2.21
N GLY A 39 -4.88 -8.35 1.93
CA GLY A 39 -3.56 -8.42 2.53
C GLY A 39 -2.49 -8.61 1.47
N GLY A 40 -1.30 -8.15 1.79
CA GLY A 40 -0.16 -8.36 0.92
C GLY A 40 1.17 -8.34 1.66
N GLY A 41 2.18 -8.88 1.01
CA GLY A 41 3.56 -8.93 1.44
C GLY A 41 4.48 -8.68 0.25
N HIS A 42 5.65 -8.12 0.51
CA HIS A 42 6.69 -7.98 -0.50
C HIS A 42 8.08 -8.15 0.10
N ALA A 43 9.04 -8.52 -0.74
CA ALA A 43 10.45 -8.53 -0.44
C ALA A 43 11.23 -8.11 -1.68
N SER A 44 12.29 -7.32 -1.51
CA SER A 44 13.20 -6.96 -2.59
C SER A 44 14.64 -6.94 -2.13
N LYS A 45 15.56 -7.32 -3.01
CA LYS A 45 17.00 -7.33 -2.72
C LYS A 45 17.76 -6.81 -3.94
N ASN A 46 18.64 -5.84 -3.70
CA ASN A 46 19.60 -5.42 -4.70
C ASN A 46 20.92 -6.18 -4.51
N PHE A 47 21.40 -6.87 -5.54
CA PHE A 47 22.61 -7.68 -5.48
C PHE A 47 23.86 -6.96 -5.97
N ASN A 48 23.72 -5.94 -6.82
CA ASN A 48 24.83 -5.12 -7.28
C ASN A 48 24.36 -3.66 -7.48
N PRO A 49 24.96 -2.64 -6.83
CA PRO A 49 25.74 -2.82 -5.61
C PRO A 49 24.89 -3.53 -4.54
N ASN A 50 25.52 -4.33 -3.68
CA ASN A 50 24.83 -5.14 -2.65
C ASN A 50 24.06 -4.23 -1.67
N GLY A 51 22.78 -4.03 -1.94
CA GLY A 51 21.86 -3.22 -1.13
C GLY A 51 21.18 -4.07 -0.06
N PRO A 52 20.51 -3.46 0.92
CA PRO A 52 19.81 -4.22 1.94
C PRO A 52 18.64 -5.02 1.34
N LEU A 53 18.26 -6.10 2.03
CA LEU A 53 16.96 -6.75 1.79
C LEU A 53 15.87 -5.83 2.33
N VAL A 54 14.89 -5.45 1.54
CA VAL A 54 13.73 -4.69 1.99
C VAL A 54 12.55 -5.64 2.03
N GLY A 55 11.80 -5.68 3.13
CA GLY A 55 10.63 -6.56 3.26
C GLY A 55 9.49 -5.84 3.94
N GLY A 56 8.27 -6.10 3.52
CA GLY A 56 7.12 -5.42 4.09
C GLY A 56 5.82 -6.15 3.85
N GLY A 57 4.75 -5.58 4.38
CA GLY A 57 3.42 -6.10 4.22
C GLY A 57 2.36 -5.06 4.50
N SER A 58 1.13 -5.41 4.15
CA SER A 58 -0.01 -4.54 4.35
C SER A 58 -1.27 -5.35 4.61
N ILE A 59 -2.21 -4.71 5.29
CA ILE A 59 -3.58 -5.16 5.43
C ILE A 59 -4.48 -3.96 5.17
N GLY A 60 -5.56 -4.17 4.45
CA GLY A 60 -6.53 -3.13 4.14
C GLY A 60 -7.94 -3.65 4.19
N TYR A 61 -8.85 -2.71 4.32
CA TYR A 61 -10.28 -2.87 4.25
C TYR A 61 -10.83 -2.00 3.13
N HIS A 62 -11.74 -2.55 2.34
CA HIS A 62 -12.47 -1.84 1.30
C HIS A 62 -13.98 -2.06 1.45
N HIS A 63 -14.75 -0.97 1.41
CA HIS A 63 -16.20 -0.98 1.33
C HIS A 63 -16.65 -0.52 -0.04
N ILE A 64 -17.10 -1.46 -0.87
CA ILE A 64 -17.36 -1.29 -2.30
C ILE A 64 -18.35 -0.14 -2.59
N PRO A 65 -19.53 -0.03 -1.93
CA PRO A 65 -20.54 0.96 -2.31
C PRO A 65 -20.16 2.40 -2.02
N SER A 66 -19.37 2.62 -0.95
CA SER A 66 -18.94 3.98 -0.56
C SER A 66 -17.52 4.30 -1.01
N ASP A 67 -16.86 3.33 -1.64
CA ASP A 67 -15.42 3.34 -1.92
C ASP A 67 -14.58 3.83 -0.72
N THR A 68 -14.90 3.27 0.46
CA THR A 68 -14.15 3.58 1.69
C THR A 68 -12.99 2.61 1.76
N ASN A 69 -11.79 3.15 1.94
CA ASN A 69 -10.55 2.39 1.99
C ASN A 69 -9.84 2.70 3.30
N ILE A 70 -9.32 1.68 3.98
CA ILE A 70 -8.39 1.82 5.10
C ILE A 70 -7.26 0.84 4.83
N LYS A 71 -6.00 1.28 4.85
CA LYS A 71 -4.84 0.42 4.65
C LYS A 71 -3.78 0.74 5.70
N ALA A 72 -3.29 -0.29 6.36
CA ALA A 72 -2.11 -0.25 7.21
C ALA A 72 -0.99 -1.02 6.53
N SER A 73 0.23 -0.52 6.64
CA SER A 73 1.40 -1.03 5.92
C SER A 73 2.64 -0.85 6.78
N ALA A 74 3.59 -1.77 6.60
CA ALA A 74 4.89 -1.67 7.24
C ALA A 74 5.98 -2.20 6.31
N THR A 75 7.08 -1.46 6.23
CA THR A 75 8.26 -1.82 5.44
C THR A 75 9.49 -1.76 6.33
N HIS A 76 10.21 -2.86 6.39
CA HIS A 76 11.43 -3.03 7.16
C HIS A 76 12.66 -3.10 6.25
N VAL A 77 13.69 -2.37 6.65
CA VAL A 77 15.03 -2.44 6.06
C VAL A 77 16.02 -2.75 7.18
N PRO A 78 16.74 -3.88 7.13
CA PRO A 78 17.77 -4.24 8.09
C PRO A 78 18.76 -3.10 8.27
N SER A 79 19.13 -2.83 9.52
CA SER A 79 20.00 -1.71 9.93
C SER A 79 19.43 -0.30 9.81
N TRP A 80 18.32 -0.07 9.10
CA TRP A 80 17.70 1.26 8.99
C TRP A 80 16.39 1.35 9.80
N GLY A 81 15.65 0.27 9.92
CA GLY A 81 14.45 0.19 10.75
C GLY A 81 13.18 -0.12 9.98
N THR A 82 12.04 0.22 10.57
CA THR A 82 10.71 -0.06 10.02
C THR A 82 9.97 1.26 9.81
N GLN A 83 9.41 1.47 8.63
CA GLN A 83 8.41 2.50 8.40
C GLN A 83 7.04 1.86 8.47
N ALA A 84 6.14 2.41 9.28
CA ALA A 84 4.74 2.02 9.32
C ALA A 84 3.86 3.17 8.84
N ASP A 85 2.79 2.85 8.13
CA ASP A 85 1.81 3.81 7.65
C ASP A 85 0.39 3.28 7.81
N ILE A 86 -0.53 4.20 8.05
CA ILE A 86 -1.96 3.96 7.97
C ILE A 86 -2.57 5.05 7.10
N LYS A 87 -3.42 4.67 6.17
CA LYS A 87 -4.13 5.59 5.26
C LYS A 87 -5.59 5.21 5.24
N ALA A 88 -6.45 6.20 5.17
CA ALA A 88 -7.87 6.03 4.99
C ALA A 88 -8.38 7.02 3.94
N SER A 89 -9.35 6.59 3.14
CA SER A 89 -10.07 7.48 2.23
C SER A 89 -11.53 7.06 2.13
N ARG A 90 -12.36 8.00 1.69
CA ARG A 90 -13.78 7.77 1.40
C ARG A 90 -14.23 8.72 0.31
N THR A 91 -14.95 8.16 -0.68
CA THR A 91 -15.68 8.97 -1.65
C THR A 91 -16.86 9.66 -0.97
N LEU A 92 -16.87 10.99 -1.03
CA LEU A 92 -17.94 11.84 -0.51
C LEU A 92 -19.01 12.09 -1.57
N TRP A 93 -18.58 12.24 -2.82
CA TRP A 93 -19.45 12.55 -3.95
C TRP A 93 -18.82 12.09 -5.27
N ALA A 94 -19.61 11.44 -6.12
CA ALA A 94 -19.20 10.99 -7.45
C ALA A 94 -20.44 11.00 -8.37
N PRO A 95 -20.68 12.08 -9.13
CA PRO A 95 -21.88 12.21 -9.96
C PRO A 95 -21.82 11.29 -11.19
N ASP A 96 -20.62 10.91 -11.61
CA ASP A 96 -20.33 10.08 -12.77
C ASP A 96 -19.04 9.28 -12.53
N ARG A 97 -18.59 8.53 -13.54
CA ARG A 97 -17.37 7.70 -13.45
C ARG A 97 -16.06 8.49 -13.58
N ASN A 98 -16.13 9.73 -14.02
CA ASN A 98 -14.98 10.56 -14.34
C ASN A 98 -14.69 11.59 -13.26
N THR A 99 -15.69 11.95 -12.46
CA THR A 99 -15.63 13.00 -11.44
C THR A 99 -15.82 12.40 -10.06
N LYS A 100 -14.92 12.71 -9.13
CA LYS A 100 -15.07 12.34 -7.72
C LYS A 100 -14.48 13.36 -6.76
N LEU A 101 -15.12 13.50 -5.61
CA LEU A 101 -14.63 14.19 -4.42
C LEU A 101 -14.42 13.17 -3.30
N GLU A 102 -13.21 13.15 -2.76
CA GLU A 102 -12.77 12.20 -1.74
C GLU A 102 -12.26 12.94 -0.52
N ALA A 103 -12.56 12.41 0.66
CA ALA A 103 -11.82 12.73 1.88
C ALA A 103 -10.73 11.69 2.07
N PHE A 104 -9.55 12.13 2.49
CA PHE A 104 -8.45 11.25 2.82
C PHE A 104 -7.75 11.69 4.09
N GLY A 105 -7.07 10.75 4.72
CA GLY A 105 -6.14 11.00 5.79
C GLY A 105 -5.16 9.86 5.97
N GLY A 106 -4.07 10.14 6.66
CA GLY A 106 -3.09 9.12 6.98
C GLY A 106 -2.13 9.59 8.04
N ALA A 107 -1.39 8.62 8.56
CA ALA A 107 -0.25 8.86 9.41
C ALA A 107 0.87 7.87 9.07
N SER A 108 2.11 8.30 9.23
CA SER A 108 3.27 7.44 9.08
C SER A 108 4.32 7.72 10.14
N GLN A 109 5.09 6.69 10.49
CA GLN A 109 6.16 6.81 11.46
C GLN A 109 7.31 5.86 11.11
N SER A 110 8.53 6.33 11.33
CA SER A 110 9.75 5.54 11.17
C SER A 110 10.30 5.15 12.54
N PHE A 111 10.52 3.85 12.72
CA PHE A 111 11.11 3.22 13.89
C PHE A 111 12.51 2.76 13.52
N THR A 112 13.53 3.50 13.95
CA THR A 112 14.93 3.19 13.62
C THR A 112 15.70 2.78 14.86
N LYS A 113 16.85 2.13 14.66
CA LYS A 113 17.77 1.82 15.76
C LYS A 113 18.36 3.05 16.46
N TRP A 114 18.23 4.23 15.85
CA TRP A 114 18.74 5.51 16.36
C TRP A 114 17.65 6.37 17.00
N GLY A 115 16.43 5.84 17.12
CA GLY A 115 15.26 6.55 17.63
C GLY A 115 14.10 6.54 16.64
N ASN A 116 12.93 6.92 17.15
CA ASN A 116 11.71 6.99 16.37
C ASN A 116 11.49 8.41 15.88
N THR A 117 11.04 8.56 14.64
CA THR A 117 10.55 9.86 14.17
C THR A 117 9.24 10.20 14.88
N ARG A 118 8.91 11.50 14.91
CA ARG A 118 7.54 11.91 15.25
C ARG A 118 6.59 11.38 14.16
N PRO A 119 5.37 10.96 14.50
CA PRO A 119 4.36 10.66 13.51
C PRO A 119 4.12 11.87 12.62
N ASP A 120 4.13 11.64 11.31
CA ASP A 120 3.67 12.60 10.30
C ASP A 120 2.24 12.22 9.94
N ALA A 121 1.33 13.20 9.98
CA ALA A 121 -0.08 12.97 9.71
C ALA A 121 -0.63 14.05 8.78
N ASN A 122 -1.45 13.62 7.84
CA ASN A 122 -2.09 14.50 6.87
C ASN A 122 -3.56 14.14 6.73
N VAL A 123 -4.39 15.14 6.48
CA VAL A 123 -5.81 15.00 6.14
C VAL A 123 -6.14 16.00 5.06
N GLY A 124 -7.12 15.67 4.21
CA GLY A 124 -7.51 16.58 3.15
C GLY A 124 -8.71 16.11 2.36
N LEU A 125 -9.08 16.94 1.39
CA LEU A 125 -10.05 16.64 0.37
C LEU A 125 -9.34 16.62 -0.98
N GLN A 126 -9.73 15.69 -1.85
CA GLN A 126 -9.21 15.56 -3.19
C GLN A 126 -10.36 15.57 -4.19
N PHE A 127 -10.27 16.44 -5.19
CA PHE A 127 -11.16 16.43 -6.34
C PHE A 127 -10.40 15.84 -7.54
N THR A 128 -10.98 14.84 -8.18
CA THR A 128 -10.42 14.20 -9.38
C THR A 128 -11.43 14.28 -10.51
N HIS A 129 -10.98 14.70 -11.70
CA HIS A 129 -11.76 14.68 -12.93
C HIS A 129 -10.92 14.10 -14.08
N ASN A 130 -11.40 13.01 -14.69
CA ASN A 130 -10.76 12.36 -15.83
C ASN A 130 -11.36 12.90 -17.14
N PHE A 131 -10.55 13.60 -17.93
CA PHE A 131 -10.96 14.21 -19.21
C PHE A 131 -10.97 13.23 -20.40
N GLY A 132 -10.60 11.96 -20.19
CA GLY A 132 -10.52 10.95 -21.25
C GLY A 132 -11.76 10.06 -21.31
N GLY A 133 -12.41 10.03 -22.47
CA GLY A 133 -13.50 9.13 -22.84
C GLY A 133 -13.35 8.69 -24.29
#